data_AF-A0A256HWV7-F1
#
_entry.id   AF-A0A256HWV7-F1
#
_cell.length_a   1.000
_cell.length_b   1.000
_cell.length_c   1.000
_cell.angle_alpha   90.00
_cell.angle_beta   90.00
_cell.angle_gamma   90.00
#
_symmetry.space_group_name_H-M   'P 1'
#
loop_
_entity.id
_entity.type
_entity.pdbx_description
1 polymer ?
#
loop_
_entity_poly.entity_id
_entity_poly.type
_entity_poly.pdbx_seq_one_letter_code
_entity_poly.pdbx_strand_id
1 'polypeptide(L)'
;MPGPLGDATRRRLTEAAATRLADDGYEVAQPETRAEPPAVATRGDATALAVEPLTPDDATATVIASRLAHALSRDRRAYFVVDDDATAERVRSLLADPPLLVAERDGRREFHAGPDRIPVAGGGYACVRFEGLGEPTFAWRETDTPVGPVPAGPGIDPAAVDESGRPVVPRLVCEVDGRVVAVLAGVESLREPPAEAFPYAYSRHPDDKRFRVRRGADGAVVESASGFAPMRAAGYVPIPMPIVPEHVLGPAFAPDRDSDTEAAATDLDDAWDLIRVDAVEGS
;
A
#
# COMPACT_ATOMS: atom_id res chain seq x y z
N MET A 1 -10.06 12.27 -7.40
CA MET A 1 -11.51 12.52 -7.44
C MET A 1 -12.05 11.70 -8.59
N PRO A 2 -12.84 10.64 -8.32
CA PRO A 2 -13.47 9.91 -9.41
C PRO A 2 -14.38 10.84 -10.21
N GLY A 3 -14.50 10.60 -11.51
CA GLY A 3 -15.43 11.33 -12.36
C GLY A 3 -16.90 10.97 -12.04
N PRO A 4 -17.87 11.78 -12.50
CA PRO A 4 -19.30 11.58 -12.21
C PRO A 4 -19.85 10.21 -12.63
N LEU A 5 -19.27 9.60 -13.66
CA LEU A 5 -19.61 8.23 -14.10
C LEU A 5 -19.17 7.16 -13.08
N GLY A 6 -18.04 7.37 -12.41
CA GLY A 6 -17.58 6.49 -11.34
C GLY A 6 -18.47 6.56 -10.11
N ASP A 7 -18.97 7.75 -9.75
CA ASP A 7 -19.85 7.94 -8.59
C ASP A 7 -21.23 7.31 -8.80
N ALA A 8 -21.79 7.40 -10.01
CA ALA A 8 -23.03 6.72 -10.36
C ALA A 8 -22.87 5.19 -10.32
N THR A 9 -21.75 4.68 -10.85
CA THR A 9 -21.44 3.25 -10.84
C THR A 9 -21.31 2.72 -9.41
N ARG A 10 -20.53 3.39 -8.56
CA ARG A 10 -20.37 2.98 -7.15
C ARG A 10 -21.68 2.96 -6.38
N ARG A 11 -22.56 3.95 -6.61
CA ARG A 11 -23.89 3.98 -6.00
C ARG A 11 -24.71 2.77 -6.41
N ARG A 12 -24.80 2.47 -7.71
CA ARG A 12 -25.51 1.30 -8.23
C ARG A 12 -24.99 0.00 -7.62
N LEU A 13 -23.66 -0.17 -7.57
CA LEU A 13 -23.03 -1.35 -6.97
C LEU A 13 -23.39 -1.49 -5.48
N THR A 14 -23.36 -0.36 -4.74
CA THR A 14 -23.74 -0.33 -3.31
C THR A 14 -25.19 -0.74 -3.12
N GLU A 15 -26.11 -0.17 -3.90
CA GLU A 15 -27.55 -0.48 -3.82
C GLU A 15 -27.82 -1.95 -4.14
N ALA A 16 -27.21 -2.50 -5.19
CA ALA A 16 -27.36 -3.90 -5.56
C ALA A 16 -26.86 -4.86 -4.46
N ALA A 17 -25.71 -4.56 -3.86
CA ALA A 17 -25.17 -5.33 -2.75
C ALA A 17 -26.04 -5.21 -1.48
N ALA A 18 -26.54 -4.00 -1.18
CA ALA A 18 -27.43 -3.78 -0.05
C ALA A 18 -28.73 -4.58 -0.18
N THR A 19 -29.35 -4.60 -1.37
CA THR A 19 -30.54 -5.41 -1.65
C THR A 19 -30.26 -6.89 -1.45
N ARG A 20 -29.18 -7.42 -2.04
CA ARG A 20 -28.79 -8.82 -1.88
C ARG A 20 -28.56 -9.21 -0.42
N LEU A 21 -27.82 -8.39 0.31
CA LEU A 21 -27.52 -8.63 1.72
C LEU A 21 -28.80 -8.58 2.58
N ALA A 22 -29.72 -7.65 2.30
CA ALA A 22 -31.01 -7.61 2.96
C ALA A 22 -31.85 -8.88 2.70
N ASP A 23 -31.86 -9.38 1.45
CA ASP A 23 -32.52 -10.64 1.09
C ASP A 23 -31.88 -11.85 1.80
N ASP A 24 -30.57 -11.81 2.04
CA ASP A 24 -29.80 -12.80 2.81
C ASP A 24 -29.95 -12.62 4.35
N GLY A 25 -30.82 -11.71 4.78
CA GLY A 25 -31.20 -11.49 6.18
C GLY A 25 -30.25 -10.58 6.97
N TYR A 26 -29.42 -9.79 6.29
CA TYR A 26 -28.61 -8.76 6.95
C TYR A 26 -29.41 -7.48 7.16
N GLU A 27 -29.16 -6.79 8.28
CA GLU A 27 -29.51 -5.39 8.46
C GLU A 27 -28.44 -4.52 7.82
N VAL A 28 -28.82 -3.66 6.87
CA VAL A 28 -27.88 -2.81 6.11
C VAL A 28 -28.07 -1.34 6.50
N ALA A 29 -27.01 -0.74 7.02
CA ALA A 29 -26.92 0.68 7.29
C ALA A 29 -26.14 1.40 6.18
N GLN A 30 -26.54 2.63 5.85
CA GLN A 30 -25.82 3.53 4.93
C GLN A 30 -25.28 4.72 5.71
N PRO A 31 -24.03 4.67 6.18
CA PRO A 31 -23.44 5.78 6.93
C PRO A 31 -23.35 7.04 6.07
N GLU A 32 -23.71 8.19 6.63
CA GLU A 32 -23.62 9.48 5.92
C GLU A 32 -22.19 10.05 5.89
N THR A 33 -21.25 9.42 6.60
CA THR A 33 -19.88 9.91 6.73
C THR A 33 -18.98 9.31 5.66
N ARG A 34 -18.01 10.09 5.19
CA ARG A 34 -16.96 9.59 4.29
C ARG A 34 -15.88 8.75 4.99
N ALA A 35 -15.98 8.59 6.31
CA ALA A 35 -15.04 7.81 7.11
C ALA A 35 -15.48 6.34 7.24
N GLU A 36 -16.62 5.99 6.66
CA GLU A 36 -17.18 4.64 6.63
C GLU A 36 -17.36 4.21 5.16
N PRO A 37 -17.44 2.88 4.89
CA PRO A 37 -17.86 2.40 3.59
C PRO A 37 -19.29 2.88 3.26
N PRO A 38 -19.66 2.92 1.96
CA PRO A 38 -21.01 3.31 1.52
C PRO A 38 -22.16 2.54 2.16
N ALA A 39 -21.94 1.29 2.56
CA ALA A 39 -22.87 0.53 3.39
C ALA A 39 -22.13 -0.43 4.34
N VAL A 40 -22.77 -0.73 5.46
CA VAL A 40 -22.33 -1.72 6.44
C VAL A 40 -23.47 -2.69 6.70
N ALA A 41 -23.22 -3.99 6.59
CA ALA A 41 -24.22 -5.03 6.81
C ALA A 41 -23.90 -5.85 8.07
N THR A 42 -24.92 -6.13 8.88
CA THR A 42 -24.81 -6.86 10.14
C THR A 42 -25.85 -7.97 10.22
N ARG A 43 -25.56 -9.09 10.89
CA ARG A 43 -26.52 -10.20 11.02
C ARG A 43 -26.25 -11.01 12.29
N GLY A 44 -27.05 -10.79 13.33
CA GLY A 44 -26.86 -11.45 14.63
C GLY A 44 -25.42 -11.30 15.12
N ASP A 45 -24.79 -12.41 15.49
CA ASP A 45 -23.41 -12.45 15.96
C ASP A 45 -22.37 -12.65 14.83
N ALA A 46 -22.78 -12.63 13.56
CA ALA A 46 -21.85 -12.75 12.44
C ALA A 46 -20.99 -11.48 12.29
N THR A 47 -19.74 -11.65 11.85
CA THR A 47 -18.84 -10.54 11.54
C THR A 47 -19.49 -9.60 10.53
N ALA A 48 -19.49 -8.30 10.83
CA ALA A 48 -20.09 -7.29 9.98
C ALA A 48 -19.33 -7.16 8.65
N LEU A 49 -20.05 -6.78 7.59
CA LEU A 49 -19.51 -6.62 6.25
C LEU A 49 -19.42 -5.13 5.90
N ALA A 50 -18.26 -4.68 5.47
CA ALA A 50 -18.05 -3.38 4.87
C ALA A 50 -18.27 -3.47 3.34
N VAL A 51 -19.33 -2.87 2.81
CA VAL A 51 -19.65 -2.94 1.37
C VAL A 51 -18.76 -1.99 0.60
N GLU A 52 -17.89 -2.54 -0.25
CA GLU A 52 -16.81 -1.83 -0.92
C GLU A 52 -16.98 -1.91 -2.45
N PRO A 53 -17.72 -0.98 -3.07
CA PRO A 53 -17.91 -0.97 -4.52
C PRO A 53 -16.62 -0.55 -5.24
N LEU A 54 -16.22 -1.33 -6.23
CA LEU A 54 -15.00 -1.12 -7.01
C LEU A 54 -15.35 -0.93 -8.49
N THR A 55 -15.00 0.24 -9.04
CA THR A 55 -14.91 0.41 -10.50
C THR A 55 -13.60 -0.16 -11.03
N PRO A 56 -13.41 -0.35 -12.34
CA PRO A 56 -12.12 -0.80 -12.89
C PRO A 56 -10.92 0.05 -12.43
N ASP A 57 -11.10 1.37 -12.33
CA ASP A 57 -10.07 2.31 -11.82
C ASP A 57 -9.76 2.13 -10.33
N ASP A 58 -10.66 1.51 -9.56
CA ASP A 58 -10.49 1.28 -8.12
C ASP A 58 -9.74 -0.04 -7.84
N ALA A 59 -9.65 -0.97 -8.81
CA ALA A 59 -8.98 -2.26 -8.62
C ALA A 59 -7.44 -2.14 -8.65
N THR A 60 -6.91 -1.36 -7.71
CA THR A 60 -5.49 -1.12 -7.49
C THR A 60 -5.07 -1.63 -6.12
N ALA A 61 -3.80 -2.04 -5.98
CA ALA A 61 -3.26 -2.53 -4.70
C ALA A 61 -3.49 -1.52 -3.57
N THR A 62 -3.26 -0.23 -3.81
CA THR A 62 -3.50 0.85 -2.85
C THR A 62 -4.95 0.90 -2.35
N VAL A 63 -5.93 0.88 -3.25
CA VAL A 63 -7.34 1.03 -2.88
C VAL A 63 -7.83 -0.24 -2.17
N ILE A 64 -7.46 -1.42 -2.67
CA ILE A 64 -7.84 -2.70 -2.06
C ILE A 64 -7.22 -2.83 -0.67
N ALA A 65 -5.92 -2.57 -0.53
CA ALA A 65 -5.23 -2.61 0.76
C ALA A 65 -5.84 -1.62 1.76
N SER A 66 -6.12 -0.39 1.34
CA SER A 66 -6.74 0.63 2.19
C SER A 66 -8.13 0.23 2.69
N ARG A 67 -8.97 -0.35 1.82
CA ARG A 67 -10.34 -0.75 2.17
C ARG A 67 -10.34 -1.99 3.06
N LEU A 68 -9.48 -2.96 2.76
CA LEU A 68 -9.31 -4.16 3.58
C LEU A 68 -8.79 -3.80 4.98
N ALA A 69 -7.72 -3.00 5.07
CA ALA A 69 -7.19 -2.51 6.35
C ALA A 69 -8.25 -1.74 7.15
N HIS A 70 -9.04 -0.89 6.49
CA HIS A 70 -10.10 -0.15 7.14
C HIS A 70 -11.19 -1.08 7.72
N ALA A 71 -11.65 -2.06 6.96
CA ALA A 71 -12.62 -3.05 7.44
C ALA A 71 -12.08 -3.84 8.65
N LEU A 72 -10.86 -4.36 8.54
CA LEU A 72 -10.20 -5.11 9.61
C LEU A 72 -10.01 -4.28 10.88
N SER A 73 -9.62 -3.00 10.75
CA SER A 73 -9.47 -2.09 11.89
C SER A 73 -10.77 -1.80 12.67
N ARG A 74 -11.92 -2.23 12.12
CA ARG A 74 -13.26 -2.07 12.69
C ARG A 74 -13.93 -3.41 13.00
N ASP A 75 -13.15 -4.50 13.02
CA ASP A 75 -13.63 -5.87 13.21
C ASP A 75 -14.69 -6.28 12.18
N ARG A 76 -14.45 -5.93 10.91
CA ARG A 76 -15.33 -6.23 9.76
C ARG A 76 -14.58 -6.99 8.69
N ARG A 77 -15.33 -7.71 7.84
CA ARG A 77 -14.83 -8.24 6.57
C ARG A 77 -15.06 -7.22 5.45
N ALA A 78 -14.15 -7.13 4.49
CA ALA A 78 -14.36 -6.34 3.30
C ALA A 78 -15.24 -7.11 2.30
N TYR A 79 -16.35 -6.52 1.86
CA TYR A 79 -17.26 -7.12 0.89
C TYR A 79 -17.15 -6.37 -0.43
N PHE A 80 -16.22 -6.81 -1.29
CA PHE A 80 -15.92 -6.17 -2.55
C PHE A 80 -17.03 -6.43 -3.58
N VAL A 81 -17.49 -5.37 -4.23
CA VAL A 81 -18.60 -5.44 -5.21
C VAL A 81 -18.13 -4.88 -6.54
N VAL A 82 -18.22 -5.69 -7.59
CA VAL A 82 -17.80 -5.35 -8.96
C VAL A 82 -18.91 -5.65 -9.96
N ASP A 83 -18.86 -5.09 -11.17
CA ASP A 83 -19.81 -5.40 -12.25
C ASP A 83 -19.24 -6.24 -13.40
N ASP A 84 -17.92 -6.44 -13.44
CA ASP A 84 -17.25 -7.18 -14.50
C ASP A 84 -16.21 -8.20 -13.98
N ASP A 85 -15.96 -9.23 -14.80
CA ASP A 85 -15.05 -10.33 -14.45
C ASP A 85 -13.58 -9.89 -14.41
N ALA A 86 -13.16 -8.93 -15.23
CA ALA A 86 -11.76 -8.51 -15.27
C ALA A 86 -11.39 -7.78 -13.98
N THR A 87 -12.28 -6.93 -13.47
CA THR A 87 -12.14 -6.29 -12.15
C THR A 87 -12.18 -7.34 -11.04
N ALA A 88 -13.08 -8.34 -11.12
CA ALA A 88 -13.14 -9.44 -10.16
C ALA A 88 -11.84 -10.25 -10.09
N GLU A 89 -11.32 -10.68 -11.24
CA GLU A 89 -10.05 -11.40 -11.37
C GLU A 89 -8.88 -10.57 -10.85
N ARG A 90 -8.87 -9.27 -11.11
CA ARG A 90 -7.82 -8.38 -10.61
C ARG A 90 -7.83 -8.26 -9.09
N VAL A 91 -9.00 -8.15 -8.46
CA VAL A 91 -9.12 -8.13 -6.99
C VAL A 91 -8.64 -9.47 -6.41
N ARG A 92 -9.11 -10.60 -6.96
CA ARG A 92 -8.67 -11.93 -6.54
C ARG A 92 -7.16 -12.11 -6.69
N SER A 93 -6.58 -11.66 -7.80
CA SER A 93 -5.13 -11.75 -8.03
C SER A 93 -4.33 -10.92 -7.03
N LEU A 94 -4.83 -9.75 -6.60
CA LEU A 94 -4.17 -8.90 -5.62
C LEU A 94 -4.29 -9.44 -4.19
N LEU A 95 -5.28 -10.29 -3.93
CA LEU A 95 -5.53 -10.92 -2.63
C LEU A 95 -5.20 -12.42 -2.64
N ALA A 96 -4.55 -12.94 -3.68
CA ALA A 96 -4.05 -14.31 -3.68
C ALA A 96 -2.84 -14.40 -2.74
N ASP A 97 -2.68 -15.52 -2.02
CA ASP A 97 -1.51 -15.74 -1.15
C ASP A 97 -0.21 -15.80 -1.97
N PRO A 98 0.81 -14.98 -1.67
CA PRO A 98 0.87 -13.91 -0.67
C PRO A 98 0.17 -12.61 -1.09
N PRO A 99 -0.73 -12.03 -0.24
CA PRO A 99 -1.53 -10.88 -0.64
C PRO A 99 -0.71 -9.62 -0.85
N LEU A 100 -1.21 -8.78 -1.76
CA LEU A 100 -0.71 -7.43 -2.01
C LEU A 100 0.78 -7.38 -2.39
N LEU A 101 1.33 -8.47 -2.91
CA LEU A 101 2.64 -8.50 -3.54
C LEU A 101 2.51 -8.41 -5.07
N VAL A 102 3.57 -7.93 -5.72
CA VAL A 102 3.72 -8.04 -7.17
C VAL A 102 4.11 -9.47 -7.51
N ALA A 103 5.03 -10.04 -6.75
CA ALA A 103 5.50 -11.41 -6.87
C ALA A 103 6.23 -11.82 -5.58
N GLU A 104 6.37 -13.12 -5.39
CA GLU A 104 7.32 -13.70 -4.45
C GLU A 104 8.07 -14.85 -5.13
N ARG A 105 9.40 -14.87 -4.98
CA ARG A 105 10.27 -15.92 -5.52
C ARG A 105 11.35 -16.27 -4.50
N ASP A 106 11.50 -17.55 -4.20
CA ASP A 106 12.49 -18.05 -3.24
C ASP A 106 12.46 -17.33 -1.87
N GLY A 107 11.25 -16.99 -1.39
CA GLY A 107 11.07 -16.23 -0.15
C GLY A 107 11.50 -14.76 -0.23
N ARG A 108 11.59 -14.19 -1.42
CA ARG A 108 11.90 -12.76 -1.66
C ARG A 108 10.74 -12.09 -2.35
N ARG A 109 10.27 -11.01 -1.72
CA ARG A 109 9.05 -10.30 -2.11
C ARG A 109 9.34 -9.14 -3.05
N GLU A 110 8.43 -8.91 -3.98
CA GLU A 110 8.33 -7.69 -4.79
C GLU A 110 7.05 -6.96 -4.41
N PHE A 111 7.13 -5.65 -4.16
CA PHE A 111 6.03 -4.88 -3.57
C PHE A 111 5.44 -3.89 -4.56
N HIS A 112 4.13 -3.66 -4.44
CA HIS A 112 3.48 -2.55 -5.14
C HIS A 112 3.94 -1.21 -4.54
N ALA A 113 4.09 -0.19 -5.39
CA ALA A 113 4.27 1.17 -4.90
C ALA A 113 2.98 1.65 -4.20
N GLY A 114 3.11 2.15 -2.98
CA GLY A 114 2.02 2.69 -2.18
C GLY A 114 1.78 4.18 -2.40
N PRO A 115 0.69 4.73 -1.81
CA PRO A 115 0.35 6.14 -1.91
C PRO A 115 1.20 7.03 -1.01
N ASP A 116 1.79 6.44 0.03
CA ASP A 116 2.52 7.16 1.06
C ASP A 116 3.93 7.51 0.61
N ARG A 117 4.52 8.44 1.33
CA ARG A 117 5.88 8.92 1.11
C ARG A 117 6.75 8.45 2.25
N ILE A 118 7.97 8.07 1.94
CA ILE A 118 8.90 7.55 2.95
C ILE A 118 9.38 8.71 3.82
N PRO A 119 9.05 8.75 5.13
CA PRO A 119 9.64 9.72 6.04
C PRO A 119 11.14 9.45 6.15
N VAL A 120 11.97 10.47 6.38
CA VAL A 120 13.40 10.26 6.66
C VAL A 120 13.76 10.87 8.01
N ALA A 121 14.77 10.30 8.66
CA ALA A 121 15.34 10.85 9.87
C ALA A 121 15.79 12.30 9.63
N GLY A 122 15.54 13.19 10.60
CA GLY A 122 15.73 14.63 10.42
C GLY A 122 14.58 15.34 9.70
N GLY A 123 13.52 14.61 9.34
CA GLY A 123 12.24 15.13 8.89
C GLY A 123 12.13 15.37 7.39
N GLY A 124 10.89 15.41 6.90
CA GLY A 124 10.60 15.43 5.47
C GLY A 124 10.45 14.03 4.89
N TYR A 125 10.55 13.93 3.57
CA TYR A 125 10.29 12.70 2.84
C TYR A 125 11.33 12.44 1.76
N ALA A 126 11.60 11.18 1.45
CA ALA A 126 12.56 10.80 0.41
C ALA A 126 12.10 11.25 -0.99
N CYS A 127 13.06 11.66 -1.82
CA CYS A 127 12.86 11.93 -3.24
C CYS A 127 14.09 11.52 -4.07
N VAL A 128 13.90 11.40 -5.37
CA VAL A 128 14.98 11.21 -6.34
C VAL A 128 15.04 12.37 -7.31
N ARG A 129 16.20 12.54 -7.94
CA ARG A 129 16.31 13.36 -9.15
C ARG A 129 16.11 12.45 -10.37
N PHE A 130 15.12 12.75 -11.18
CA PHE A 130 14.76 12.05 -12.40
C PHE A 130 14.97 12.97 -13.61
N GLU A 131 15.77 12.52 -14.56
CA GLU A 131 16.12 13.27 -15.78
C GLU A 131 15.49 12.67 -17.04
N GLY A 132 14.67 11.61 -16.89
CA GLY A 132 13.96 10.98 -18.00
C GLY A 132 12.72 11.76 -18.43
N LEU A 133 12.13 11.35 -19.56
CA LEU A 133 10.85 11.86 -20.04
C LEU A 133 9.70 11.08 -19.36
N GLY A 134 8.67 11.79 -18.90
CA GLY A 134 7.49 11.18 -18.28
C GLY A 134 7.63 10.98 -16.77
N GLU A 135 6.89 10.01 -16.23
CA GLU A 135 6.93 9.65 -14.81
C GLU A 135 7.90 8.49 -14.57
N PRO A 136 8.75 8.55 -13.53
CA PRO A 136 9.65 7.44 -13.20
C PRO A 136 8.85 6.22 -12.75
N THR A 137 9.34 5.03 -13.12
CA THR A 137 8.82 3.76 -12.61
C THR A 137 9.59 3.36 -11.36
N PHE A 138 8.87 3.11 -10.27
CA PHE A 138 9.45 2.64 -9.01
C PHE A 138 9.22 1.14 -8.86
N ALA A 139 10.26 0.41 -8.46
CA ALA A 139 10.16 -0.99 -8.07
C ALA A 139 10.79 -1.21 -6.71
N TRP A 140 10.15 -2.05 -5.90
CA TRP A 140 10.58 -2.41 -4.56
C TRP A 140 10.70 -3.92 -4.47
N ARG A 141 11.84 -4.41 -3.99
CA ARG A 141 12.05 -5.85 -3.85
C ARG A 141 13.01 -6.20 -2.73
N GLU A 142 12.89 -7.40 -2.22
CA GLU A 142 13.84 -8.00 -1.30
C GLU A 142 15.00 -8.68 -2.01
N THR A 143 16.15 -8.76 -1.33
CA THR A 143 17.36 -9.46 -1.81
C THR A 143 18.28 -9.80 -0.64
N ASP A 144 19.26 -10.68 -0.84
CA ASP A 144 20.30 -10.99 0.15
C ASP A 144 21.54 -10.10 0.03
N THR A 145 21.54 -9.19 -0.94
CA THR A 145 22.70 -8.36 -1.28
C THR A 145 22.43 -6.86 -1.09
N PRO A 146 23.38 -6.10 -0.56
CA PRO A 146 24.68 -6.56 -0.06
C PRO A 146 24.53 -7.22 1.32
N VAL A 147 25.47 -8.13 1.62
CA VAL A 147 25.57 -8.77 2.94
C VAL A 147 26.01 -7.76 4.02
N GLY A 148 26.91 -6.83 3.65
CA GLY A 148 27.48 -5.85 4.57
C GLY A 148 26.47 -4.82 5.08
N PRO A 149 26.94 -3.90 5.96
CA PRO A 149 26.09 -2.86 6.53
C PRO A 149 25.43 -2.01 5.45
N VAL A 150 24.12 -1.82 5.59
CA VAL A 150 23.32 -0.90 4.79
C VAL A 150 22.59 0.09 5.71
N PRO A 151 22.12 1.23 5.20
CA PRO A 151 21.25 2.12 5.98
C PRO A 151 20.09 1.37 6.64
N ALA A 152 19.85 1.68 7.91
CA ALA A 152 18.88 0.99 8.74
C ALA A 152 18.11 1.98 9.61
N GLY A 153 16.83 1.70 9.81
CA GLY A 153 16.01 2.44 10.78
C GLY A 153 16.40 2.10 12.22
N PRO A 154 15.81 2.80 13.20
CA PRO A 154 16.05 2.56 14.62
C PRO A 154 15.78 1.10 15.03
N GLY A 155 16.67 0.52 15.82
CA GLY A 155 16.48 -0.83 16.39
C GLY A 155 16.81 -1.99 15.46
N ILE A 156 17.27 -1.73 14.23
CA ILE A 156 17.68 -2.75 13.27
C ILE A 156 19.21 -2.87 13.26
N ASP A 157 19.74 -4.09 13.37
CA ASP A 157 21.17 -4.36 13.16
C ASP A 157 21.46 -4.50 11.65
N PRO A 158 22.12 -3.51 11.00
CA PRO A 158 22.37 -3.55 9.57
C PRO A 158 23.40 -4.61 9.16
N ALA A 159 24.21 -5.12 10.10
CA ALA A 159 25.29 -6.07 9.82
C ALA A 159 24.94 -7.51 10.21
N ALA A 160 23.75 -7.74 10.79
CA ALA A 160 23.32 -9.05 11.23
C ALA A 160 23.25 -10.04 10.05
N VAL A 161 23.95 -11.16 10.20
CA VAL A 161 23.94 -12.28 9.25
C VAL A 161 23.62 -13.59 9.96
N ASP A 162 22.98 -14.52 9.25
CA ASP A 162 22.73 -15.88 9.68
C ASP A 162 24.00 -16.75 9.60
N GLU A 163 23.87 -18.03 9.99
CA GLU A 163 24.99 -19.00 9.94
C GLU A 163 25.54 -19.24 8.52
N SER A 164 24.73 -18.97 7.49
CA SER A 164 25.12 -19.07 6.08
C SER A 164 25.77 -17.79 5.53
N GLY A 165 25.90 -16.75 6.36
CA GLY A 165 26.46 -15.45 5.98
C GLY A 165 25.52 -14.59 5.16
N ARG A 166 24.21 -14.89 5.15
CA ARG A 166 23.17 -14.06 4.52
C ARG A 166 22.59 -13.08 5.53
N PRO A 167 22.09 -11.91 5.12
CA PRO A 167 21.39 -11.01 6.03
C PRO A 167 20.26 -11.74 6.79
N VAL A 168 20.18 -11.54 8.11
CA VAL A 168 19.11 -12.14 8.93
C VAL A 168 17.73 -11.69 8.45
N VAL A 169 17.64 -10.44 7.97
CA VAL A 169 16.44 -9.89 7.32
C VAL A 169 16.81 -9.52 5.88
N PRO A 170 16.01 -9.91 4.87
CA PRO A 170 16.26 -9.53 3.48
C PRO A 170 16.44 -8.02 3.31
N ARG A 171 17.40 -7.60 2.49
CA ARG A 171 17.61 -6.20 2.15
C ARG A 171 16.46 -5.72 1.28
N LEU A 172 15.90 -4.56 1.60
CA LEU A 172 14.88 -3.92 0.78
C LEU A 172 15.54 -2.94 -0.19
N VAL A 173 15.32 -3.15 -1.48
CA VAL A 173 15.91 -2.35 -2.56
C VAL A 173 14.82 -1.51 -3.21
N CYS A 174 15.11 -0.21 -3.38
CA CYS A 174 14.35 0.69 -4.23
C CYS A 174 15.07 0.85 -5.57
N GLU A 175 14.36 0.63 -6.65
CA GLU A 175 14.82 0.90 -8.01
C GLU A 175 13.96 1.97 -8.67
N VAL A 176 14.59 2.83 -9.48
CA VAL A 176 13.95 3.83 -10.33
C VAL A 176 14.42 3.60 -11.75
N ASP A 177 13.48 3.23 -12.63
CA ASP A 177 13.77 2.80 -14.01
C ASP A 177 14.90 1.75 -14.06
N GLY A 178 14.81 0.73 -13.19
CA GLY A 178 15.78 -0.37 -13.10
C GLY A 178 17.14 0.00 -12.49
N ARG A 179 17.31 1.22 -11.98
CA ARG A 179 18.53 1.64 -11.27
C ARG A 179 18.29 1.67 -9.77
N VAL A 180 19.13 0.97 -9.02
CA VAL A 180 19.10 1.00 -7.54
C VAL A 180 19.38 2.42 -7.05
N VAL A 181 18.47 2.98 -6.26
CA VAL A 181 18.61 4.31 -5.64
C VAL A 181 18.71 4.26 -4.13
N ALA A 182 18.25 3.17 -3.50
CA ALA A 182 18.35 2.95 -2.07
C ALA A 182 18.39 1.46 -1.74
N VAL A 183 19.08 1.12 -0.66
CA VAL A 183 19.05 -0.22 -0.05
C VAL A 183 18.92 -0.04 1.46
N LEU A 184 17.94 -0.71 2.05
CA LEU A 184 17.62 -0.66 3.47
C LEU A 184 17.79 -2.03 4.13
N ALA A 185 18.08 -2.03 5.43
CA ALA A 185 18.08 -3.24 6.26
C ALA A 185 16.64 -3.70 6.55
N GLY A 186 15.99 -4.27 5.54
CA GLY A 186 14.63 -4.80 5.66
C GLY A 186 13.52 -3.76 5.63
N VAL A 187 12.28 -4.25 5.54
CA VAL A 187 11.07 -3.43 5.46
C VAL A 187 10.84 -2.58 6.70
N GLU A 188 11.23 -3.05 7.89
CA GLU A 188 11.10 -2.27 9.13
C GLU A 188 11.92 -0.98 9.13
N SER A 189 13.00 -0.94 8.35
CA SER A 189 13.80 0.28 8.18
C SER A 189 13.03 1.41 7.47
N LEU A 190 11.87 1.14 6.83
CA LEU A 190 11.03 2.16 6.19
C LEU A 190 10.33 3.10 7.17
N ARG A 191 10.22 2.75 8.47
CA ARG A 191 9.54 3.58 9.47
C ARG A 191 10.19 4.94 9.65
N GLU A 192 11.52 4.96 9.68
CA GLU A 192 12.33 6.17 9.77
C GLU A 192 13.76 5.88 9.27
N PRO A 193 13.95 5.64 7.97
CA PRO A 193 15.28 5.45 7.40
C PRO A 193 16.13 6.71 7.56
N PRO A 194 17.45 6.58 7.72
CA PRO A 194 18.33 7.73 7.78
C PRO A 194 18.33 8.48 6.44
N ALA A 195 18.55 9.79 6.46
CA ALA A 195 18.40 10.62 5.25
C ALA A 195 19.38 10.21 4.13
N GLU A 196 20.58 9.76 4.50
CA GLU A 196 21.60 9.25 3.58
C GLU A 196 21.25 7.92 2.91
N ALA A 197 20.19 7.23 3.36
CA ALA A 197 19.67 6.05 2.68
C ALA A 197 19.14 6.37 1.28
N PHE A 198 18.73 7.62 1.06
CA PHE A 198 18.19 8.11 -0.20
C PHE A 198 19.06 9.23 -0.78
N PRO A 199 19.07 9.41 -2.12
CA PRO A 199 19.87 10.47 -2.73
C PRO A 199 19.45 11.88 -2.29
N TYR A 200 18.14 12.08 -2.11
CA TYR A 200 17.56 13.35 -1.69
C TYR A 200 16.38 13.16 -0.73
N ALA A 201 16.10 14.20 0.03
CA ALA A 201 14.89 14.33 0.81
C ALA A 201 14.32 15.74 0.67
N TYR A 202 13.02 15.91 0.82
CA TYR A 202 12.38 17.20 0.77
C TYR A 202 11.47 17.44 1.98
N SER A 203 11.42 18.68 2.46
CA SER A 203 10.48 19.09 3.50
C SER A 203 9.89 20.46 3.20
N ARG A 204 8.70 20.73 3.72
CA ARG A 204 8.11 22.07 3.64
C ARG A 204 8.73 22.94 4.72
N HIS A 205 9.39 24.02 4.33
CA HIS A 205 9.98 24.98 5.26
C HIS A 205 8.86 25.70 6.05
N PRO A 206 9.02 25.88 7.37
CA PRO A 206 7.95 26.44 8.21
C PRO A 206 7.63 27.91 7.87
N ASP A 207 8.61 28.71 7.49
CA ASP A 207 8.43 30.16 7.33
C ASP A 207 7.80 30.56 5.99
N ASP A 208 8.44 30.18 4.87
CA ASP A 208 8.00 30.56 3.52
C ASP A 208 7.08 29.52 2.87
N LYS A 209 6.81 28.41 3.57
CA LYS A 209 5.95 27.30 3.12
C LYS A 209 6.39 26.64 1.81
N ARG A 210 7.64 26.86 1.37
CA ARG A 210 8.23 26.24 0.17
C ARG A 210 8.81 24.87 0.51
N PHE A 211 8.86 23.98 -0.47
CA PHE A 211 9.63 22.75 -0.36
C PHE A 211 11.12 23.04 -0.53
N ARG A 212 11.93 22.50 0.37
CA ARG A 212 13.40 22.49 0.26
C ARG A 212 13.84 21.07 0.00
N VAL A 213 14.52 20.84 -1.11
CA VAL A 213 15.15 19.55 -1.41
C VAL A 213 16.58 19.60 -0.91
N ARG A 214 16.97 18.58 -0.15
CA ARG A 214 18.28 18.40 0.45
C ARG A 214 18.92 17.13 -0.09
N ARG A 215 20.23 17.15 -0.27
CA ARG A 215 20.99 15.93 -0.55
C ARG A 215 21.05 15.06 0.71
N GLY A 216 20.79 13.76 0.58
CA GLY A 216 20.81 12.84 1.71
C GLY A 216 22.17 12.74 2.40
N ALA A 217 23.26 12.76 1.62
CA ALA A 217 24.62 12.56 2.12
C ALA A 217 25.16 13.66 3.06
N ASP A 218 24.73 14.92 2.87
CA ASP A 218 25.29 16.08 3.61
C ASP A 218 24.23 17.07 4.08
N GLY A 219 22.95 16.84 3.76
CA GLY A 219 21.84 17.72 4.11
C GLY A 219 21.80 19.04 3.33
N ALA A 220 22.72 19.27 2.37
CA ALA A 220 22.80 20.53 1.64
C ALA A 220 21.53 20.76 0.81
N VAL A 221 20.94 21.95 0.94
CA VAL A 221 19.77 22.34 0.13
C VAL A 221 20.20 22.57 -1.31
N VAL A 222 19.62 21.81 -2.24
CA VAL A 222 19.93 21.83 -3.67
C VAL A 222 18.80 22.41 -4.53
N GLU A 223 17.58 22.52 -4.00
CA GLU A 223 16.43 23.09 -4.70
C GLU A 223 15.40 23.69 -3.71
N SER A 224 14.64 24.68 -4.19
CA SER A 224 13.52 25.31 -3.50
C SER A 224 12.31 25.47 -4.43
N ALA A 225 11.25 24.70 -4.18
CA ALA A 225 10.04 24.69 -5.01
C ALA A 225 8.81 25.21 -4.25
N SER A 226 7.91 25.94 -4.93
CA SER A 226 6.65 26.41 -4.31
C SER A 226 5.59 25.33 -4.15
N GLY A 227 5.79 24.15 -4.75
CA GLY A 227 4.84 23.05 -4.72
C GLY A 227 5.38 21.82 -5.45
N PHE A 228 4.58 20.75 -5.52
CA PHE A 228 4.97 19.50 -6.18
C PHE A 228 5.20 19.66 -7.69
N ALA A 229 4.35 20.43 -8.38
CA ALA A 229 4.50 20.61 -9.83
C ALA A 229 5.84 21.31 -10.18
N PRO A 230 6.23 22.44 -9.55
CA PRO A 230 7.56 23.01 -9.74
C PRO A 230 8.70 22.08 -9.31
N MET A 231 8.53 21.31 -8.23
CA MET A 231 9.54 20.36 -7.76
C MET A 231 9.80 19.25 -8.81
N ARG A 232 8.73 18.70 -9.39
CA ARG A 232 8.82 17.72 -10.48
C ARG A 232 9.40 18.33 -11.76
N ALA A 233 9.06 19.59 -12.07
CA ALA A 233 9.64 20.30 -13.22
C ALA A 233 11.16 20.52 -13.06
N ALA A 234 11.65 20.63 -11.82
CA ALA A 234 13.09 20.64 -11.50
C ALA A 234 13.73 19.24 -11.47
N GLY A 235 12.97 18.20 -11.79
CA GLY A 235 13.41 16.80 -11.81
C GLY A 235 13.31 16.10 -10.46
N TYR A 236 12.81 16.72 -9.40
CA TYR A 236 12.71 16.07 -8.08
C TYR A 236 11.33 15.44 -7.87
N VAL A 237 11.32 14.11 -7.73
CA VAL A 237 10.10 13.30 -7.61
C VAL A 237 10.10 12.55 -6.28
N PRO A 238 9.03 12.64 -5.46
CA PRO A 238 8.91 11.84 -4.24
C PRO A 238 9.03 10.35 -4.52
N ILE A 239 9.71 9.61 -3.64
CA ILE A 239 9.74 8.15 -3.70
C ILE A 239 8.48 7.62 -2.98
N PRO A 240 7.64 6.81 -3.65
CA PRO A 240 6.52 6.17 -2.99
C PRO A 240 7.02 5.07 -2.04
N MET A 241 6.47 5.03 -0.83
CA MET A 241 6.69 3.93 0.11
C MET A 241 6.02 2.66 -0.44
N PRO A 242 6.65 1.47 -0.40
CA PRO A 242 6.00 0.25 -0.86
C PRO A 242 4.83 -0.13 0.05
N ILE A 243 3.84 -0.81 -0.52
CA ILE A 243 2.81 -1.50 0.26
C ILE A 243 3.46 -2.76 0.85
N VAL A 244 3.73 -2.72 2.15
CA VAL A 244 4.21 -3.87 2.92
C VAL A 244 2.99 -4.49 3.61
N PRO A 245 2.56 -5.72 3.25
CA PRO A 245 1.32 -6.32 3.75
C PRO A 245 1.20 -6.27 5.27
N GLU A 246 2.26 -6.63 6.00
CA GLU A 246 2.29 -6.65 7.46
C GLU A 246 2.22 -5.27 8.12
N HIS A 247 2.60 -4.21 7.39
CA HIS A 247 2.47 -2.81 7.87
C HIS A 247 1.05 -2.28 7.69
N VAL A 248 0.36 -2.75 6.65
CA VAL A 248 -0.97 -2.25 6.26
C VAL A 248 -2.09 -3.07 6.89
N LEU A 249 -1.97 -4.39 6.89
CA LEU A 249 -2.99 -5.33 7.35
C LEU A 249 -2.69 -5.89 8.76
N GLY A 250 -1.45 -5.75 9.22
CA GLY A 250 -1.01 -6.20 10.56
C GLY A 250 -0.14 -7.46 10.53
N PRO A 251 0.40 -7.86 11.70
CA PRO A 251 1.46 -8.87 11.81
C PRO A 251 1.05 -10.28 11.37
N ALA A 252 -0.25 -10.59 11.30
CA ALA A 252 -0.74 -11.86 10.77
C ALA A 252 -0.38 -12.10 9.30
N PHE A 253 -0.03 -11.02 8.58
CA PHE A 253 0.38 -11.05 7.17
C PHE A 253 1.91 -10.97 6.98
N ALA A 254 2.69 -11.14 8.06
CA ALA A 254 4.15 -11.19 8.01
C ALA A 254 4.67 -12.54 7.47
N PRO A 255 5.86 -12.57 6.84
CA PRO A 255 6.43 -13.81 6.28
C PRO A 255 6.74 -14.86 7.34
N ASP A 256 7.12 -14.44 8.56
CA ASP A 256 7.41 -15.33 9.71
C ASP A 256 6.13 -15.74 10.47
N ARG A 257 4.98 -15.80 9.80
CA ARG A 257 3.75 -16.35 10.41
C ARG A 257 4.05 -17.78 10.88
N ASP A 258 3.98 -18.03 12.19
CA ASP A 258 4.10 -19.38 12.74
C ASP A 258 2.98 -20.25 12.14
N SER A 259 3.31 -21.05 11.12
CA SER A 259 2.41 -21.99 10.45
C SER A 259 1.85 -23.08 11.39
N ASP A 260 2.40 -23.17 12.60
CA ASP A 260 2.06 -24.18 13.61
C ASP A 260 0.95 -23.74 14.58
N THR A 261 0.42 -22.53 14.44
CA THR A 261 -0.75 -22.11 15.23
C THR A 261 -2.00 -22.18 14.37
N GLU A 262 -2.82 -23.22 14.55
CA GLU A 262 -4.21 -23.36 14.04
C GLU A 262 -5.08 -22.10 14.26
N ALA A 263 -4.64 -21.16 15.10
CA ALA A 263 -5.30 -19.91 15.44
C ALA A 263 -4.80 -18.65 14.67
N ALA A 264 -3.75 -18.73 13.84
CA ALA A 264 -3.19 -17.57 13.13
C ALA A 264 -3.78 -17.37 11.72
N ALA A 265 -4.47 -18.38 11.19
CA ALA A 265 -5.38 -18.23 10.07
C ALA A 265 -6.71 -17.63 10.56
N THR A 266 -6.70 -16.37 10.99
CA THR A 266 -7.76 -15.51 10.47
C THR A 266 -7.43 -15.44 8.99
N ASP A 267 -7.93 -16.44 8.25
CA ASP A 267 -7.50 -16.71 6.90
C ASP A 267 -7.75 -15.45 6.09
N LEU A 268 -6.84 -15.05 5.22
CA LEU A 268 -7.12 -13.90 4.35
C LEU A 268 -8.47 -14.12 3.64
N ASP A 269 -8.82 -15.36 3.35
CA ASP A 269 -10.11 -15.81 2.81
C ASP A 269 -11.30 -15.45 3.73
N ASP A 270 -11.11 -15.40 5.05
CA ASP A 270 -12.10 -14.94 6.02
C ASP A 270 -12.07 -13.40 6.21
N ALA A 271 -11.08 -12.69 5.68
CA ALA A 271 -11.00 -11.22 5.81
C ALA A 271 -11.83 -10.47 4.76
N TRP A 272 -12.19 -11.13 3.64
CA TRP A 272 -12.94 -10.50 2.57
C TRP A 272 -13.86 -11.48 1.83
N ASP A 273 -14.85 -10.94 1.13
CA ASP A 273 -15.62 -11.63 0.10
C ASP A 273 -15.65 -10.76 -1.16
N LEU A 274 -15.94 -11.38 -2.30
CA LEU A 274 -16.20 -10.66 -3.54
C LEU A 274 -17.46 -11.17 -4.21
N ILE A 275 -18.32 -10.24 -4.61
CA ILE A 275 -19.43 -10.52 -5.50
C ILE A 275 -19.34 -9.72 -6.79
N ARG A 276 -19.82 -10.35 -7.85
CA ARG A 276 -20.16 -9.66 -9.08
C ARG A 276 -21.65 -9.42 -9.09
N VAL A 277 -22.06 -8.19 -9.34
CA VAL A 277 -23.46 -7.84 -9.61
C VAL A 277 -23.62 -7.61 -11.10
N ASP A 278 -24.55 -8.34 -11.72
CA ASP A 278 -24.84 -8.14 -13.12
C ASP A 278 -25.38 -6.72 -13.33
N ALA A 279 -25.00 -6.09 -14.44
CA ALA A 279 -25.63 -4.86 -14.86
C ALA A 279 -27.12 -5.17 -15.08
N VAL A 280 -28.01 -4.50 -14.35
CA VAL A 280 -29.44 -4.54 -14.65
C VAL A 280 -29.59 -4.08 -16.09
N GLU A 281 -29.90 -5.00 -17.01
CA GLU A 281 -30.30 -4.65 -18.36
C GLU A 281 -31.52 -3.75 -18.23
N GLY A 282 -31.38 -2.48 -18.63
CA GLY A 282 -32.47 -1.52 -18.56
C GLY A 282 -33.65 -2.03 -19.37
N SER A 283 -34.76 -2.29 -18.69
CA SER A 283 -36.07 -2.55 -19.29
C SER A 283 -36.62 -1.29 -19.97
#